data_AF-A0A2P5AVI4-F1
#
_entry.id   AF-A0A2P5AVI4-F1
#
_cell.length_a   1.000
_cell.length_b   1.000
_cell.length_c   1.000
_cell.angle_alpha   90.00
_cell.angle_beta   90.00
_cell.angle_gamma   90.00
#
_symmetry.space_group_name_H-M   'P 1'
#
loop_
_entity.id
_entity.type
_entity.pdbx_description
1 polymer ?
#
loop_
_entity_poly.entity_id
_entity_poly.type
_entity_poly.pdbx_seq_one_letter_code
_entity_poly.pdbx_strand_id
1 'polypeptide(L)'
;MGLSEEQEILVKESWEVLKLDIPHHSLRFFTLILEIAPAAKNMFSFLRDSDEVPQNNPKLKAHAVKVFKMTCESAIQLREKGEVVIPDSSLKHLGSVHLKNGVIPPHFEVVKEALLRTIKEAIGDKWNDEIGSAWGEAYDQLAAAIKNEMKQ
;
A
#
# COMPACT_ATOMS: atom_id res chain seq x y z
N MET A 1 -5.67 -5.43 -18.34
CA MET A 1 -4.69 -6.49 -18.64
C MET A 1 -4.35 -7.12 -17.30
N GLY A 2 -4.50 -8.44 -17.14
CA GLY A 2 -4.23 -9.11 -15.85
C GLY A 2 -2.73 -9.32 -15.62
N LEU A 3 -2.34 -9.64 -14.38
CA LEU A 3 -0.97 -10.10 -14.07
C LEU A 3 -0.77 -11.54 -14.56
N SER A 4 0.48 -11.89 -14.87
CA SER A 4 0.87 -13.29 -15.17
C SER A 4 0.94 -14.15 -13.91
N GLU A 5 1.03 -15.46 -14.09
CA GLU A 5 1.24 -16.41 -12.98
C GLU A 5 2.58 -16.17 -12.28
N GLU A 6 3.64 -15.90 -13.03
CA GLU A 6 4.96 -15.57 -12.47
C GLU A 6 4.91 -14.30 -11.63
N GLN A 7 4.22 -13.26 -12.11
CA GLN A 7 4.07 -12.01 -11.36
C GLN A 7 3.26 -12.19 -10.06
N GLU A 8 2.22 -13.03 -10.07
CA GLU A 8 1.48 -13.39 -8.86
C GLU A 8 2.39 -14.10 -7.84
N ILE A 9 3.19 -15.07 -8.30
CA ILE A 9 4.13 -15.81 -7.44
C ILE A 9 5.15 -14.85 -6.82
N LEU A 10 5.73 -13.95 -7.62
CA LEU A 10 6.68 -12.94 -7.15
C LEU A 10 6.08 -12.05 -6.05
N VAL A 11 4.83 -11.60 -6.21
CA VAL A 11 4.13 -10.81 -5.19
C VAL A 11 3.90 -11.63 -3.91
N LYS A 12 3.47 -12.89 -4.03
CA LYS A 12 3.22 -13.77 -2.88
C LYS A 12 4.50 -14.07 -2.10
N GLU A 13 5.57 -14.44 -2.78
CA GLU A 13 6.84 -14.77 -2.12
C GLU A 13 7.47 -13.54 -1.44
N SER A 14 7.45 -12.39 -2.10
CA SER A 14 7.93 -11.14 -1.49
C SER A 14 7.04 -10.68 -0.33
N TRP A 15 5.73 -10.94 -0.38
CA TRP A 15 4.82 -10.72 0.74
C TRP A 15 5.14 -11.63 1.94
N GLU A 16 5.51 -12.89 1.72
CA GLU A 16 5.94 -13.77 2.82
C GLU A 16 7.18 -13.23 3.54
N VAL A 17 8.14 -12.67 2.81
CA VAL A 17 9.31 -12.01 3.40
C VAL A 17 8.92 -10.73 4.15
N LEU A 18 8.10 -9.87 3.54
CA LEU A 18 7.64 -8.62 4.16
C LEU A 18 6.87 -8.87 5.47
N LYS A 19 6.20 -10.01 5.62
CA LYS A 19 5.48 -10.36 6.85
C LYS A 19 6.37 -10.77 8.02
N LEU A 20 7.63 -11.12 7.78
CA LEU A 20 8.53 -11.61 8.84
C LEU A 20 8.81 -10.53 9.90
N ASP A 21 8.83 -9.25 9.51
CA ASP A 21 8.99 -8.13 10.44
C ASP A 21 8.03 -6.97 10.12
N ILE A 22 6.73 -7.25 10.23
CA ILE A 22 5.69 -6.23 10.04
C ILE A 22 5.94 -4.97 10.89
N PRO A 23 6.31 -5.03 12.18
CA PRO A 23 6.59 -3.81 12.96
C PRO A 23 7.65 -2.93 12.30
N HIS A 24 8.81 -3.50 11.96
CA HIS A 24 9.89 -2.76 11.31
C HIS A 24 9.47 -2.19 9.96
N HIS A 25 8.88 -3.01 9.08
CA HIS A 25 8.48 -2.57 7.74
C HIS A 25 7.34 -1.56 7.76
N SER A 26 6.42 -1.63 8.73
CA SER A 26 5.35 -0.63 8.90
C SER A 26 5.93 0.72 9.28
N LEU A 27 6.88 0.75 10.21
CA LEU A 27 7.57 1.97 10.60
C LEU A 27 8.35 2.55 9.41
N ARG A 28 9.10 1.70 8.70
CA ARG A 28 9.89 2.14 7.56
C ARG A 28 9.01 2.74 6.47
N PHE A 29 7.90 2.08 6.15
CA PHE A 29 6.92 2.57 5.17
C PHE A 29 6.40 3.97 5.49
N PHE A 30 5.98 4.24 6.73
CA PHE A 30 5.52 5.58 7.09
C PHE A 30 6.66 6.60 7.17
N THR A 31 7.86 6.18 7.56
CA THR A 31 9.06 7.03 7.51
C THR A 31 9.31 7.49 6.08
N LEU A 32 9.25 6.57 5.11
CA LEU A 32 9.41 6.85 3.69
C LEU A 32 8.32 7.81 3.15
N ILE A 33 7.06 7.62 3.54
CA ILE A 33 5.98 8.55 3.17
C ILE A 33 6.30 9.96 3.64
N LEU A 34 6.79 10.13 4.89
CA LEU A 34 7.12 11.45 5.43
C LEU A 34 8.43 12.02 4.88
N GLU A 35 9.40 11.18 4.49
CA GLU A 35 10.59 11.61 3.75
C GLU A 35 10.21 12.22 2.39
N ILE A 36 9.27 11.58 1.66
CA ILE A 36 8.83 12.02 0.33
C ILE A 36 7.88 13.22 0.43
N ALA A 37 6.91 13.19 1.35
CA ALA A 37 5.91 14.22 1.52
C ALA A 37 5.61 14.50 3.01
N PRO A 38 6.40 15.35 3.67
CA PRO A 38 6.20 15.69 5.09
C PRO A 38 4.79 16.22 5.39
N ALA A 39 4.18 16.93 4.44
CA ALA A 39 2.83 17.48 4.56
C ALA A 39 1.75 16.40 4.75
N ALA A 40 2.00 15.15 4.33
CA ALA A 40 1.07 14.04 4.48
C ALA A 40 0.88 13.61 5.95
N LYS A 41 1.79 14.00 6.86
CA LYS A 41 1.72 13.71 8.31
C LYS A 41 0.35 14.01 8.91
N ASN A 42 -0.21 15.17 8.56
CA ASN A 42 -1.49 15.64 9.12
C ASN A 42 -2.71 14.86 8.60
N MET A 43 -2.54 14.02 7.58
CA MET A 43 -3.61 13.18 7.04
C MET A 43 -3.79 11.89 7.86
N PHE A 44 -2.73 11.45 8.53
CA PHE A 44 -2.75 10.27 9.37
C PHE A 44 -3.01 10.65 10.83
N SER A 45 -4.20 10.34 11.33
CA SER A 45 -4.59 10.67 12.70
C SER A 45 -3.65 10.12 13.78
N PHE A 46 -2.93 9.05 13.49
CA PHE A 46 -1.95 8.44 14.38
C PHE A 46 -0.53 9.06 14.30
N LEU A 47 -0.31 10.06 13.43
CA LEU A 47 0.95 10.80 13.30
C LEU A 47 0.84 12.29 13.69
N ARG A 48 -0.38 12.83 13.84
CA ARG A 48 -0.61 14.27 14.05
C ARG A 48 0.10 14.84 15.29
N ASP A 49 0.08 14.09 16.38
CA ASP A 49 0.53 14.56 17.70
C ASP A 49 1.94 14.06 18.08
N SER A 50 2.73 13.61 17.10
CA SER A 50 4.07 13.06 17.35
C SER A 50 5.08 13.77 16.45
N ASP A 51 6.22 14.20 16.99
CA ASP A 51 7.26 14.85 16.18
C ASP A 51 7.87 13.87 15.16
N GLU A 52 8.06 12.63 15.59
CA GLU A 52 8.60 11.52 14.80
C GLU A 52 7.53 10.43 14.54
N VAL A 53 7.86 9.49 13.65
CA VAL A 53 7.00 8.32 13.41
C VAL A 53 6.99 7.42 14.65
N PRO A 54 5.83 7.19 15.28
CA PRO A 54 5.76 6.49 16.56
C PRO A 54 6.01 4.98 16.38
N GLN A 55 7.11 4.52 16.98
CA GLN A 55 7.65 3.16 16.84
C GLN A 55 6.64 2.06 17.20
N ASN A 56 5.88 2.24 18.28
CA ASN A 56 4.97 1.23 18.84
C ASN A 56 3.50 1.63 18.70
N ASN A 57 3.12 2.21 17.56
CA ASN A 57 1.73 2.64 17.31
C ASN A 57 0.91 1.54 16.62
N PRO A 58 -0.11 0.96 17.29
CA PRO A 58 -0.90 -0.12 16.70
C PRO A 58 -1.76 0.33 15.50
N LYS A 59 -2.18 1.61 15.45
CA LYS A 59 -2.96 2.14 14.31
C LYS A 59 -2.09 2.29 13.07
N LEU A 60 -0.84 2.72 13.25
CA LEU A 60 0.17 2.80 12.19
C LEU A 60 0.40 1.41 11.58
N LYS A 61 0.72 0.43 12.43
CA LYS A 61 0.92 -0.97 12.01
C LYS A 61 -0.31 -1.51 11.28
N ALA A 62 -1.51 -1.31 11.84
CA ALA A 62 -2.74 -1.79 11.24
C ALA A 62 -3.02 -1.16 9.86
N HIS A 63 -2.68 0.12 9.68
CA HIS A 63 -2.84 0.77 8.37
C HIS A 63 -1.83 0.23 7.35
N ALA A 64 -0.54 0.14 7.72
CA ALA A 64 0.49 -0.41 6.84
C ALA A 64 0.14 -1.83 6.37
N VAL A 65 -0.23 -2.71 7.31
CA VAL A 65 -0.64 -4.09 6.99
C VAL A 65 -1.82 -4.12 6.03
N LYS A 66 -2.82 -3.23 6.18
CA LYS A 66 -3.94 -3.15 5.24
C LYS A 66 -3.46 -2.82 3.84
N VAL A 67 -2.57 -1.83 3.68
CA VAL A 67 -2.01 -1.47 2.37
C VAL A 67 -1.26 -2.65 1.75
N PHE A 68 -0.33 -3.26 2.49
CA PHE A 68 0.46 -4.39 1.98
C PHE A 68 -0.41 -5.58 1.59
N LYS A 69 -1.31 -5.98 2.49
CA LYS A 69 -2.17 -7.14 2.31
C LYS A 69 -3.15 -6.92 1.15
N MET A 70 -3.85 -5.78 1.12
CA MET A 70 -4.80 -5.51 0.05
C MET A 70 -4.13 -5.38 -1.32
N THR A 71 -2.90 -4.88 -1.37
CA THR A 71 -2.13 -4.83 -2.63
C THR A 71 -1.74 -6.25 -3.08
N CYS A 72 -1.28 -7.10 -2.17
CA CYS A 72 -1.01 -8.51 -2.47
C CYS A 72 -2.29 -9.25 -2.94
N GLU A 73 -3.41 -9.04 -2.27
CA GLU A 73 -4.71 -9.61 -2.67
C GLU A 73 -5.17 -9.09 -4.03
N SER A 74 -4.88 -7.83 -4.34
CA SER A 74 -5.19 -7.24 -5.66
C SER A 74 -4.38 -7.90 -6.77
N ALA A 75 -3.10 -8.23 -6.52
CA ALA A 75 -2.29 -8.95 -7.50
C ALA A 75 -2.88 -10.34 -7.82
N ILE A 76 -3.31 -11.07 -6.79
CA ILE A 76 -3.95 -12.39 -6.94
C ILE A 76 -5.25 -12.26 -7.74
N GLN A 77 -6.10 -11.30 -7.40
CA GLN A 77 -7.36 -11.08 -8.12
C GLN A 77 -7.15 -10.66 -9.58
N LEU A 78 -6.17 -9.81 -9.86
CA LEU A 78 -5.85 -9.41 -11.23
C LEU A 78 -5.37 -10.59 -12.07
N ARG A 79 -4.66 -11.55 -11.48
CA ARG A 79 -4.32 -12.81 -12.16
C ARG A 79 -5.55 -13.68 -12.35
N GLU A 80 -6.32 -13.94 -11.29
CA GLU A 80 -7.42 -14.91 -11.30
C GLU A 80 -8.65 -14.44 -12.08
N LYS A 81 -8.94 -13.13 -12.04
CA LYS A 81 -10.19 -12.53 -12.51
C LYS A 81 -9.97 -11.42 -13.54
N GLY A 82 -8.74 -10.94 -13.70
CA GLY A 82 -8.42 -9.83 -14.60
C GLY A 82 -8.76 -8.44 -14.04
N GLU A 83 -9.31 -8.37 -12.82
CA GLU A 83 -9.75 -7.14 -12.17
C GLU A 83 -9.64 -7.22 -10.64
N VAL A 84 -9.58 -6.06 -9.98
CA VAL A 84 -9.62 -5.94 -8.51
C VAL A 84 -11.07 -5.79 -8.07
N VAL A 85 -11.58 -6.76 -7.33
CA VAL A 85 -12.96 -6.78 -6.82
C VAL A 85 -12.95 -6.59 -5.30
N ILE A 86 -13.37 -5.41 -4.86
CA ILE A 86 -13.57 -5.10 -3.44
C ILE A 86 -15.07 -5.02 -3.18
N PRO A 87 -15.61 -5.66 -2.12
CA PRO A 87 -17.03 -5.55 -1.80
C PRO A 87 -17.48 -4.08 -1.71
N ASP A 88 -18.61 -3.74 -2.34
CA ASP A 88 -19.10 -2.36 -2.47
C ASP A 88 -19.12 -1.58 -1.14
N SER A 89 -19.57 -2.22 -0.06
CA SER A 89 -19.62 -1.60 1.27
C SER A 89 -18.23 -1.22 1.79
N SER A 90 -17.24 -2.07 1.55
CA SER A 90 -15.84 -1.83 1.90
C SER A 90 -15.23 -0.75 1.00
N LEU A 91 -15.49 -0.78 -0.31
CA LEU A 91 -14.93 0.20 -1.24
C LEU A 91 -15.47 1.61 -0.98
N LYS A 92 -16.78 1.74 -0.74
CA LYS A 92 -17.42 3.01 -0.32
C LYS A 92 -16.84 3.54 0.99
N HIS A 93 -16.63 2.66 1.97
CA HIS A 93 -15.99 3.04 3.23
C HIS A 93 -14.57 3.56 3.00
N LEU A 94 -13.76 2.88 2.18
CA LEU A 94 -12.41 3.31 1.85
C LEU A 94 -12.41 4.66 1.15
N GLY A 95 -13.24 4.84 0.11
CA GLY A 95 -13.36 6.12 -0.60
C GLY A 95 -13.73 7.26 0.36
N SER A 96 -14.76 7.07 1.19
CA SER A 96 -15.20 8.06 2.18
C SER A 96 -14.11 8.43 3.20
N VAL A 97 -13.36 7.44 3.72
CA VAL A 97 -12.28 7.70 4.68
C VAL A 97 -11.13 8.47 4.03
N HIS A 98 -10.72 8.10 2.80
CA HIS A 98 -9.64 8.81 2.11
C HIS A 98 -10.06 10.24 1.76
N LEU A 99 -11.28 10.44 1.27
CA LEU A 99 -11.83 11.76 0.98
C LEU A 99 -11.91 12.63 2.23
N LYS A 100 -12.45 12.11 3.34
CA LYS A 100 -12.58 12.82 4.63
C LYS A 100 -11.24 13.28 5.20
N ASN A 101 -10.15 12.56 4.92
CA ASN A 101 -8.80 12.92 5.38
C ASN A 101 -8.03 13.79 4.36
N GLY A 102 -8.70 14.29 3.32
CA GLY A 102 -8.10 15.18 2.32
C GLY A 102 -7.11 14.50 1.38
N VAL A 103 -7.23 13.18 1.19
CA VAL A 103 -6.40 12.44 0.24
C VAL A 103 -6.74 12.90 -1.18
N ILE A 104 -5.72 13.16 -1.99
CA ILE A 104 -5.81 13.56 -3.39
C ILE A 104 -4.94 12.62 -4.23
N PRO A 105 -5.12 12.56 -5.57
CA PRO A 105 -4.40 11.61 -6.41
C PRO A 105 -2.87 11.60 -6.23
N PRO A 106 -2.17 12.75 -6.10
CA PRO A 106 -0.72 12.75 -5.85
C PRO A 106 -0.28 12.01 -4.58
N HIS A 107 -1.13 11.92 -3.54
CA HIS A 107 -0.79 11.20 -2.32
C HIS A 107 -0.73 9.67 -2.54
N PHE A 108 -1.49 9.13 -3.50
CA PHE A 108 -1.38 7.71 -3.85
C PHE A 108 -0.03 7.40 -4.50
N GLU A 109 0.52 8.31 -5.30
CA GLU A 109 1.85 8.12 -5.91
C GLU A 109 2.96 8.12 -4.84
N VAL A 110 2.87 8.99 -3.84
CA VAL A 110 3.79 8.98 -2.68
C VAL A 110 3.73 7.65 -1.94
N VAL A 111 2.51 7.15 -1.70
CA VAL A 111 2.30 5.87 -1.02
C VAL A 111 2.81 4.70 -1.86
N LYS A 112 2.62 4.73 -3.18
CA LYS A 112 3.17 3.73 -4.12
C LYS A 112 4.70 3.70 -4.05
N GLU A 113 5.35 4.85 -4.12
CA GLU A 113 6.81 4.93 -4.04
C GLU A 113 7.33 4.38 -2.71
N ALA A 114 6.72 4.81 -1.59
CA ALA A 114 7.09 4.31 -0.27
C ALA A 114 6.86 2.79 -0.13
N LEU A 115 5.77 2.27 -0.69
CA LEU A 115 5.47 0.83 -0.71
C LEU A 115 6.57 0.05 -1.43
N LEU A 116 6.89 0.45 -2.67
CA LEU A 116 7.89 -0.25 -3.49
C LEU A 116 9.28 -0.18 -2.86
N ARG A 117 9.67 0.97 -2.30
CA ARG A 117 10.93 1.13 -1.55
C ARG A 117 10.95 0.21 -0.31
N THR A 118 9.85 0.13 0.44
CA THR A 118 9.75 -0.76 1.62
C THR A 118 9.93 -2.22 1.22
N ILE A 119 9.27 -2.67 0.15
CA ILE A 119 9.38 -4.07 -0.31
C ILE A 119 10.80 -4.35 -0.80
N LYS A 120 11.39 -3.42 -1.57
CA LYS A 120 12.78 -3.53 -2.04
C LYS A 120 13.76 -3.69 -0.88
N GLU A 121 13.63 -2.87 0.15
CA GLU A 121 14.46 -2.98 1.35
C GLU A 121 14.21 -4.29 2.12
N ALA A 122 12.95 -4.75 2.18
CA ALA A 122 12.59 -5.99 2.88
C ALA A 122 13.14 -7.26 2.21
N ILE A 123 13.13 -7.33 0.87
CA ILE A 123 13.57 -8.52 0.14
C ILE A 123 15.03 -8.45 -0.33
N GLY A 124 15.68 -7.29 -0.16
CA GLY A 124 17.11 -7.08 -0.42
C GLY A 124 17.51 -7.51 -1.83
N ASP A 125 18.53 -8.37 -1.91
CA ASP A 125 19.12 -8.84 -3.17
C ASP A 125 18.16 -9.64 -4.06
N LYS A 126 17.00 -10.08 -3.53
CA LYS A 126 15.96 -10.74 -4.31
C LYS A 126 15.13 -9.76 -5.16
N TRP A 127 15.27 -8.45 -4.93
CA TRP A 127 14.54 -7.45 -5.70
C TRP A 127 14.94 -7.42 -7.17
N ASN A 128 13.96 -7.31 -8.05
CA ASN A 128 14.13 -7.05 -9.46
C ASN A 128 12.98 -6.16 -10.00
N ASP A 129 13.11 -5.70 -11.24
CA ASP A 129 12.13 -4.80 -11.86
C ASP A 129 10.77 -5.46 -12.10
N GLU A 130 10.72 -6.78 -12.23
CA GLU A 130 9.47 -7.54 -12.39
C GLU A 130 8.65 -7.54 -11.10
N ILE A 131 9.29 -7.73 -9.94
CA ILE A 131 8.65 -7.61 -8.61
C ILE A 131 8.10 -6.20 -8.44
N GLY A 132 8.91 -5.18 -8.76
CA GLY A 132 8.48 -3.79 -8.66
C GLY A 132 7.29 -3.47 -9.56
N SER A 133 7.32 -3.97 -10.79
CA SER A 133 6.22 -3.80 -11.75
C SER A 133 4.94 -4.51 -11.29
N ALA A 134 5.06 -5.74 -10.77
CA ALA A 134 3.91 -6.53 -10.31
C ALA A 134 3.22 -5.89 -9.10
N TRP A 135 3.99 -5.46 -8.08
CA TRP A 135 3.45 -4.72 -6.94
C TRP A 135 2.89 -3.36 -7.37
N GLY A 136 3.56 -2.67 -8.29
CA GLY A 136 3.13 -1.38 -8.81
C GLY A 136 1.78 -1.45 -9.50
N GLU A 137 1.60 -2.41 -10.42
CA GLU A 137 0.33 -2.63 -11.14
C GLU A 137 -0.80 -3.01 -10.15
N ALA A 138 -0.52 -3.92 -9.22
CA ALA A 138 -1.50 -4.31 -8.21
C ALA A 138 -1.95 -3.12 -7.34
N TYR A 139 -1.00 -2.26 -6.97
CA TYR A 139 -1.29 -1.04 -6.23
C TYR A 139 -2.11 -0.05 -7.07
N ASP A 140 -1.76 0.14 -8.34
CA ASP A 140 -2.44 1.09 -9.21
C ASP A 140 -3.91 0.74 -9.42
N GLN A 141 -4.21 -0.54 -9.61
CA GLN A 141 -5.58 -1.03 -9.78
C GLN A 141 -6.39 -0.88 -8.48
N LEU A 142 -5.78 -1.19 -7.33
CA LEU A 142 -6.38 -0.95 -6.02
C LEU A 142 -6.66 0.54 -5.79
N ALA A 143 -5.67 1.40 -6.06
CA ALA A 143 -5.79 2.84 -5.91
C ALA A 143 -6.84 3.41 -6.87
N ALA A 144 -6.94 2.90 -8.10
CA ALA A 144 -7.97 3.29 -9.05
C ALA A 144 -9.38 2.98 -8.52
N ALA A 145 -9.60 1.77 -7.98
CA ALA A 145 -10.87 1.39 -7.38
C ALA A 145 -11.26 2.34 -6.23
N ILE A 146 -10.32 2.66 -5.32
CA ILE A 146 -10.58 3.60 -4.20
C ILE A 146 -10.84 5.02 -4.72
N LYS A 147 -10.03 5.51 -5.67
CA LYS A 147 -10.17 6.85 -6.27
C LYS A 147 -11.53 7.05 -6.95
N ASN A 148 -12.14 5.98 -7.49
CA ASN A 148 -13.47 6.05 -8.10
C ASN A 148 -14.57 6.30 -7.06
N GLU A 149 -14.45 5.75 -5.85
CA GLU A 149 -15.38 6.01 -4.73
C GLU A 149 -15.10 7.32 -3.98
N MET A 150 -13.93 7.95 -4.19
CA MET A 150 -13.64 9.27 -3.63
C MET A 150 -14.33 10.43 -4.37
N LYS A 151 -14.87 10.17 -5.57
CA LYS A 151 -15.50 11.18 -6.44
C LYS A 151 -17.04 11.23 -6.31
N GLN A 152 -17.62 10.30 -5.56
CA GLN A 152 -19.06 10.23 -5.30
C GLN A 152 -19.41 11.07 -4.07
#